data_AF-A0A946WQT0-F1
#
_entry.id   AF-A0A946WQT0-F1
#
_cell.length_a   1.000
_cell.length_b   1.000
_cell.length_c   1.000
_cell.angle_alpha   90.00
_cell.angle_beta   90.00
_cell.angle_gamma   90.00
#
_symmetry.space_group_name_H-M   'P 1'
#
loop_
_entity.id
_entity.type
_entity.pdbx_description
1 polymer ?
#
loop_
_entity_poly.entity_id
_entity_poly.type
_entity_poly.pdbx_seq_one_letter_code
_entity_poly.pdbx_strand_id
1 'polypeptide(L)'
;MRILIFLFVLFGQFILLGGCSRDEYADEEFADLRFSETKYREVEYELAINPSFGDSASYTGSAEEWEQENWEIKIHFLPSEGFTHELPTKKMRRTNSDHKGQYYELIGKYLNQFGFGWNDAMGDDPETPYFDGESANALHYMDLRANPRLGCDNHLPIS
;
A
#
# COMPACT_ATOMS: atom_id res chain seq x y z
N MET A 1 66.42 9.56 -27.04
CA MET A 1 65.69 9.61 -25.76
C MET A 1 64.21 9.64 -26.09
N ARG A 2 63.51 8.53 -25.88
CA ARG A 2 62.09 8.33 -26.25
C ARG A 2 61.28 8.20 -24.96
N ILE A 3 60.47 9.19 -24.61
CA ILE A 3 59.40 9.06 -23.62
C ILE A 3 58.24 9.91 -24.16
N LEU A 4 57.33 9.25 -24.89
CA LEU A 4 56.03 9.79 -25.26
C LEU A 4 55.06 9.30 -24.19
N ILE A 5 54.57 10.21 -23.35
CA ILE A 5 53.63 9.90 -22.27
C ILE A 5 52.26 9.62 -22.90
N PHE A 6 51.71 8.47 -22.54
CA PHE A 6 50.41 7.97 -22.97
C PHE A 6 49.29 8.95 -22.56
N LEU A 7 48.61 9.51 -23.57
CA LEU A 7 47.28 10.11 -23.44
C LEU A 7 46.28 8.99 -23.16
N PHE A 8 46.07 8.67 -21.88
CA PHE A 8 44.95 7.84 -21.47
C PHE A 8 43.68 8.70 -21.48
N VAL A 9 42.78 8.29 -22.36
CA VAL A 9 41.41 8.74 -22.50
C VAL A 9 40.71 8.66 -21.14
N LEU A 10 40.51 9.81 -20.47
CA LEU A 10 39.57 9.92 -19.36
C LEU A 10 38.16 9.97 -19.95
N PHE A 11 37.74 8.77 -20.35
CA PHE A 11 36.38 8.35 -20.56
C PHE A 11 35.54 8.67 -19.31
N GLY A 12 34.29 9.03 -19.53
CA GLY A 12 33.26 8.96 -18.51
C GLY A 12 32.83 10.34 -18.02
N GLN A 13 31.90 10.92 -18.78
CA GLN A 13 30.91 11.83 -18.23
C GLN A 13 30.42 11.26 -16.90
N PHE A 14 30.67 11.97 -15.81
CA PHE A 14 29.86 11.81 -14.60
C PHE A 14 28.45 12.26 -15.01
N ILE A 15 27.64 11.30 -15.48
CA ILE A 15 26.20 11.48 -15.52
C ILE A 15 25.81 11.60 -14.04
N LEU A 16 25.65 12.84 -13.58
CA LEU A 16 24.81 13.16 -12.46
C LEU A 16 23.40 12.71 -12.84
N LEU A 17 23.14 11.40 -12.71
CA LEU A 17 21.80 10.91 -12.48
C LEU A 17 21.44 11.50 -11.11
N GLY A 18 20.86 12.70 -11.14
CA GLY A 18 20.06 13.18 -10.03
C GLY A 18 19.03 12.11 -9.76
N GLY A 19 19.33 11.27 -8.77
CA GLY A 19 18.36 10.34 -8.24
C GLY A 19 17.24 11.20 -7.71
N CYS A 20 16.11 11.21 -8.42
CA CYS A 20 14.86 11.64 -7.86
C CYS A 20 14.56 10.64 -6.73
N SER A 21 15.10 10.88 -5.54
CA SER A 21 14.70 10.15 -4.35
C SER A 21 13.25 10.56 -4.11
N ARG A 22 12.35 9.69 -4.53
CA ARG A 22 10.94 9.73 -4.20
C ARG A 22 10.83 10.01 -2.70
N ASP A 23 10.14 11.09 -2.36
CA ASP A 23 9.98 11.49 -0.96
C ASP A 23 8.97 10.53 -0.32
N GLU A 24 9.49 9.43 0.25
CA GLU A 24 8.73 8.39 0.95
C GLU A 24 7.70 9.00 1.92
N TYR A 25 8.04 10.15 2.51
CA TYR A 25 7.17 10.94 3.39
C TYR A 25 5.85 11.40 2.74
N ALA A 26 5.84 11.74 1.45
CA ALA A 26 4.63 12.21 0.78
C ALA A 26 3.60 11.09 0.56
N ASP A 27 4.08 9.85 0.36
CA ASP A 27 3.21 8.68 0.21
C ASP A 27 2.60 8.24 1.54
N GLU A 28 3.40 8.27 2.61
CA GLU A 28 2.94 7.95 3.97
C GLU A 28 1.86 8.93 4.44
N GLU A 29 2.10 10.24 4.27
CA GLU A 29 1.14 11.28 4.65
C GLU A 29 -0.18 11.14 3.86
N PHE A 30 -0.08 10.88 2.56
CA PHE A 30 -1.27 10.67 1.74
C PHE A 30 -2.07 9.43 2.18
N ALA A 31 -1.39 8.30 2.43
CA ALA A 31 -2.05 7.09 2.90
C ALA A 31 -2.68 7.30 4.28
N ASP A 32 -1.99 7.94 5.23
CA ASP A 32 -2.52 8.26 6.56
C ASP A 32 -3.77 9.16 6.51
N LEU A 33 -3.88 10.03 5.50
CA LEU A 33 -5.04 10.90 5.31
C LEU A 33 -6.25 10.19 4.68
N ARG A 34 -6.03 9.13 3.92
CA ARG A 34 -7.05 8.52 3.04
C ARG A 34 -7.41 7.09 3.42
N PHE A 35 -6.57 6.41 4.18
CA PHE A 35 -6.76 5.04 4.64
C PHE A 35 -6.94 5.01 6.16
N SER A 36 -8.00 4.32 6.61
CA SER A 36 -8.30 4.04 8.00
C SER A 36 -8.06 2.57 8.29
N GLU A 37 -6.97 2.26 9.01
CA GLU A 37 -6.71 0.91 9.52
C GLU A 37 -7.89 0.41 10.37
N THR A 38 -8.47 1.28 11.20
CA THR A 38 -9.64 0.93 12.02
C THR A 38 -10.81 0.45 11.17
N LYS A 39 -11.18 1.20 10.12
CA LYS A 39 -12.29 0.82 9.23
C LYS A 39 -11.99 -0.49 8.50
N TYR A 40 -10.75 -0.67 8.03
CA TYR A 40 -10.32 -1.92 7.42
C TYR A 40 -10.47 -3.11 8.38
N ARG A 41 -10.02 -2.98 9.63
CA ARG A 41 -10.11 -4.04 10.65
C ARG A 41 -11.54 -4.33 11.09
N GLU A 42 -12.39 -3.31 11.18
CA GLU A 42 -13.82 -3.46 11.45
C GLU A 42 -14.48 -4.35 10.39
N VAL A 43 -14.28 -4.03 9.11
CA VAL A 43 -14.84 -4.81 8.00
C VAL A 43 -14.23 -6.21 7.93
N GLU A 44 -12.91 -6.35 8.16
CA GLU A 44 -12.24 -7.66 8.25
C GLU A 44 -12.93 -8.57 9.29
N TYR A 45 -13.23 -8.04 10.47
CA TYR A 45 -13.93 -8.79 11.52
C TYR A 45 -15.40 -9.06 11.17
N GLU A 46 -16.13 -8.08 10.64
CA GLU A 46 -17.54 -8.24 10.23
C GLU A 46 -17.72 -9.35 9.19
N LEU A 47 -16.78 -9.45 8.24
CA LEU A 47 -16.77 -10.53 7.26
C LEU A 47 -16.43 -11.87 7.90
N ALA A 48 -15.45 -11.91 8.81
CA ALA A 48 -15.04 -13.15 9.48
C ALA A 48 -16.15 -13.79 10.32
N ILE A 49 -17.03 -13.01 10.94
CA ILE A 49 -18.16 -13.53 11.73
C ILE A 49 -19.40 -13.85 10.89
N ASN A 50 -19.42 -13.43 9.62
CA ASN A 50 -20.57 -13.66 8.75
C ASN A 50 -20.47 -15.04 8.07
N PRO A 51 -21.45 -15.95 8.29
CA PRO A 51 -21.39 -17.32 7.78
C PRO A 51 -21.49 -17.42 6.25
N SER A 52 -21.77 -16.30 5.57
CA SER A 52 -21.84 -16.22 4.11
C SER A 52 -20.47 -16.05 3.47
N PHE A 53 -19.42 -15.80 4.26
CA PHE A 53 -18.06 -15.53 3.80
C PHE A 53 -17.07 -16.50 4.46
N GLY A 54 -15.96 -16.79 3.76
CA GLY A 54 -14.92 -17.72 4.21
C GLY A 54 -15.25 -19.20 3.99
N ASP A 55 -14.22 -20.04 4.09
CA ASP A 55 -14.31 -21.49 3.89
C ASP A 55 -14.68 -22.25 5.18
N SER A 56 -14.49 -21.64 6.35
CA SER A 56 -14.54 -22.31 7.66
C SER A 56 -15.59 -21.75 8.61
N ALA A 57 -16.85 -21.68 8.18
CA ALA A 57 -17.96 -21.16 9.00
C ALA A 57 -17.65 -19.75 9.58
N SER A 58 -18.48 -19.26 10.50
CA SER A 58 -18.24 -17.98 11.17
C SER A 58 -17.17 -18.09 12.26
N TYR A 59 -16.27 -17.10 12.33
CA TYR A 59 -15.42 -16.88 13.50
C TYR A 59 -16.26 -16.58 14.74
N THR A 60 -15.85 -17.08 15.91
CA THR A 60 -16.63 -16.97 17.16
C THR A 60 -15.94 -16.18 18.28
N GLY A 61 -14.70 -15.75 18.06
CA GLY A 61 -13.97 -14.90 19.01
C GLY A 61 -14.42 -13.44 18.97
N SER A 62 -13.91 -12.63 19.88
CA SER A 62 -14.14 -11.18 19.89
C SER A 62 -13.33 -10.46 18.80
N ALA A 63 -13.63 -9.17 18.56
CA ALA A 63 -12.85 -8.35 17.64
C ALA A 63 -11.39 -8.18 18.11
N GLU A 64 -11.16 -8.10 19.42
CA GLU A 64 -9.82 -8.02 20.00
C GLU A 64 -9.05 -9.34 19.87
N GLU A 65 -9.74 -10.47 20.01
CA GLU A 65 -9.15 -11.80 19.76
C GLU A 65 -8.82 -11.96 18.27
N TRP A 66 -9.73 -11.53 17.40
CA TRP A 66 -9.52 -11.51 15.96
C TRP A 66 -8.29 -10.68 15.56
N GLU A 67 -8.10 -9.48 16.10
CA GLU A 67 -6.92 -8.66 15.77
C GLU A 67 -5.60 -9.40 16.07
N GLN A 68 -5.59 -10.22 17.12
CA GLN A 68 -4.42 -11.00 17.57
C GLN A 68 -4.31 -12.39 16.92
N GLU A 69 -5.35 -12.83 16.21
CA GLU A 69 -5.40 -14.14 15.59
C GLU A 69 -4.33 -14.29 14.50
N ASN A 70 -3.76 -15.48 14.39
CA ASN A 70 -2.73 -15.76 13.39
C ASN A 70 -3.32 -15.65 11.97
N TRP A 71 -2.62 -14.98 11.06
CA TRP A 71 -3.01 -14.89 9.66
C TRP A 71 -3.34 -16.25 9.02
N GLU A 72 -2.57 -17.29 9.34
CA GLU A 72 -2.80 -18.66 8.84
C GLU A 72 -4.18 -19.21 9.23
N ILE A 73 -4.78 -18.68 10.30
CA ILE A 73 -6.15 -19.00 10.73
C ILE A 73 -7.15 -18.03 10.08
N LYS A 74 -6.85 -16.72 10.08
CA LYS A 74 -7.74 -15.68 9.53
C LYS A 74 -8.18 -15.95 8.10
N ILE A 75 -7.26 -16.42 7.25
CA ILE A 75 -7.55 -16.69 5.83
C ILE A 75 -8.69 -17.67 5.60
N HIS A 76 -9.02 -18.51 6.59
CA HIS A 76 -10.10 -19.49 6.48
C HIS A 76 -11.48 -18.90 6.74
N PHE A 77 -11.56 -17.72 7.34
CA PHE A 77 -12.81 -17.02 7.66
C PHE A 77 -13.08 -15.83 6.74
N LEU A 78 -12.12 -15.49 5.86
CA LEU A 78 -12.20 -14.33 4.98
C LEU A 78 -12.39 -14.75 3.51
N PRO A 79 -13.02 -13.90 2.68
CA PRO A 79 -13.08 -14.15 1.24
C PRO A 79 -11.69 -14.04 0.60
N SER A 80 -11.36 -15.02 -0.25
CA SER A 80 -10.03 -15.17 -0.85
C SER A 80 -9.67 -14.06 -1.85
N GLU A 81 -10.68 -13.39 -2.40
CA GLU A 81 -10.58 -12.38 -3.43
C GLU A 81 -10.26 -10.97 -2.88
N GLY A 82 -10.41 -10.77 -1.57
CA GLY A 82 -10.15 -9.49 -0.89
C GLY A 82 -9.04 -9.54 0.15
N PHE A 83 -8.80 -10.67 0.81
CA PHE A 83 -7.92 -10.74 1.97
C PHE A 83 -6.78 -11.74 1.76
N THR A 84 -5.73 -11.33 1.04
CA THR A 84 -4.58 -12.23 0.73
C THR A 84 -3.30 -11.92 1.51
N HIS A 85 -3.25 -10.77 2.20
CA HIS A 85 -2.09 -10.34 2.98
C HIS A 85 -2.51 -9.83 4.36
N GLU A 86 -1.71 -10.15 5.39
CA GLU A 86 -1.85 -9.53 6.69
C GLU A 86 -1.27 -8.12 6.70
N LEU A 87 -2.06 -7.15 7.15
CA LEU A 87 -1.57 -5.79 7.37
C LEU A 87 -0.75 -5.74 8.69
N PRO A 88 0.46 -5.15 8.71
CA PRO A 88 1.25 -5.02 9.93
C PRO A 88 0.51 -4.22 11.00
N THR A 89 0.40 -4.78 12.21
CA THR A 89 -0.29 -4.11 13.32
C THR A 89 0.43 -2.82 13.74
N LYS A 90 -0.31 -1.88 14.31
CA LYS A 90 0.25 -0.65 14.91
C LYS A 90 1.41 -0.93 15.88
N LYS A 91 1.37 -2.04 16.63
CA LYS A 91 2.44 -2.45 17.54
C LYS A 91 3.71 -2.81 16.76
N MET A 92 3.60 -3.61 15.71
CA MET A 92 4.73 -4.01 14.84
C MET A 92 5.39 -2.80 14.18
N ARG A 93 4.58 -1.86 13.66
CA ARG A 93 5.06 -0.63 13.00
C ARG A 93 5.83 0.31 13.94
N ARG A 94 5.46 0.35 15.23
CA ARG A 94 6.15 1.18 16.24
C ARG A 94 7.51 0.62 16.63
N THR A 95 7.71 -0.69 16.52
CA THR A 95 8.92 -1.37 16.98
C THR A 95 9.91 -1.64 15.86
N ASN A 96 9.49 -1.61 14.60
CA ASN A 96 10.33 -1.90 13.43
C ASN A 96 9.93 -1.01 12.24
N SER A 97 10.88 -0.24 11.72
CA SER A 97 10.71 0.61 10.53
C SER A 97 10.38 -0.21 9.28
N ASP A 98 10.84 -1.44 9.17
CA ASP A 98 10.57 -2.30 8.02
C ASP A 98 9.07 -2.63 7.93
N HIS A 99 8.41 -2.83 9.08
CA HIS A 99 6.96 -3.05 9.12
C HIS A 99 6.17 -1.78 8.79
N LYS A 100 6.74 -0.60 9.05
CA LYS A 100 6.15 0.67 8.62
C LYS A 100 6.20 0.78 7.09
N GLY A 101 7.36 0.53 6.48
CA GLY A 101 7.49 0.50 5.02
C GLY A 101 6.58 -0.54 4.37
N GLN A 102 6.55 -1.75 4.92
CA GLN A 102 5.67 -2.84 4.46
C GLN A 102 4.18 -2.45 4.51
N TYR A 103 3.74 -1.77 5.56
CA TYR A 103 2.35 -1.32 5.70
C TYR A 103 1.93 -0.40 4.55
N TYR A 104 2.72 0.63 4.25
CA TYR A 104 2.42 1.55 3.16
C TYR A 104 2.60 0.89 1.78
N GLU A 105 3.57 -0.01 1.63
CA GLU A 105 3.72 -0.80 0.41
C GLU A 105 2.49 -1.67 0.15
N LEU A 106 1.96 -2.37 1.16
CA LEU A 106 0.81 -3.26 1.03
C LEU A 106 -0.46 -2.48 0.64
N ILE A 107 -0.80 -1.44 1.41
CA ILE A 107 -2.00 -0.60 1.18
C ILE A 107 -1.97 0.01 -0.21
N GLY A 108 -0.79 0.45 -0.65
CA GLY A 108 -0.59 0.83 -2.02
C GLY A 108 -0.81 -0.36 -2.94
N LYS A 109 0.17 -1.27 -2.98
CA LYS A 109 0.34 -2.26 -4.05
C LYS A 109 -0.89 -3.13 -4.27
N TYR A 110 -1.63 -3.40 -3.20
CA TYR A 110 -2.79 -4.27 -3.19
C TYR A 110 -4.05 -3.50 -2.81
N LEU A 111 -4.25 -2.35 -3.45
CA LEU A 111 -5.40 -1.48 -3.22
C LEU A 111 -6.75 -2.22 -3.25
N ASN A 112 -6.94 -3.11 -4.22
CA ASN A 112 -8.13 -3.97 -4.37
C ASN A 112 -8.35 -4.94 -3.19
N GLN A 113 -7.31 -5.22 -2.42
CA GLN A 113 -7.36 -6.08 -1.24
C GLN A 113 -7.55 -5.28 0.05
N PHE A 114 -7.04 -4.04 0.08
CA PHE A 114 -7.12 -3.15 1.25
C PHE A 114 -8.20 -2.06 1.11
N GLY A 115 -9.10 -2.17 0.15
CA GLY A 115 -9.99 -1.09 -0.25
C GLY A 115 -10.97 -0.59 0.82
N PHE A 116 -11.43 -1.45 1.74
CA PHE A 116 -12.39 -1.07 2.79
C PHE A 116 -11.88 0.03 3.73
N GLY A 117 -10.56 0.12 3.89
CA GLY A 117 -9.95 1.16 4.71
C GLY A 117 -9.97 2.53 4.03
N TRP A 118 -10.20 2.61 2.72
CA TRP A 118 -10.15 3.87 2.00
C TRP A 118 -11.38 4.73 2.26
N ASN A 119 -11.14 6.04 2.30
CA ASN A 119 -12.18 7.07 2.32
C ASN A 119 -12.68 7.32 0.90
N ASP A 120 -13.32 6.30 0.32
CA ASP A 120 -14.08 6.39 -0.92
C ASP A 120 -15.55 6.07 -0.64
N ALA A 121 -16.44 6.92 -1.14
CA ALA A 121 -17.89 6.77 -0.98
C ALA A 121 -18.56 6.20 -2.25
N MET A 122 -17.79 5.99 -3.32
CA MET A 122 -18.30 5.71 -4.68
C MET A 122 -17.62 4.50 -5.35
N GLY A 123 -16.82 3.73 -4.60
CA GLY A 123 -15.86 2.77 -5.17
C GLY A 123 -16.00 1.32 -4.76
N ASP A 124 -17.06 0.96 -4.04
CA ASP A 124 -17.33 -0.43 -3.69
C ASP A 124 -18.44 -0.95 -4.63
N ASP A 125 -18.15 -2.02 -5.39
CA ASP A 125 -19.19 -2.75 -6.12
C ASP A 125 -20.10 -3.44 -5.09
N PRO A 126 -21.40 -3.08 -4.99
CA PRO A 126 -22.31 -3.69 -4.02
C PRO A 126 -22.55 -5.19 -4.24
N GLU A 127 -22.21 -5.74 -5.41
CA GLU A 127 -22.30 -7.16 -5.71
C GLU A 127 -21.09 -7.95 -5.22
N THR A 128 -19.98 -7.29 -4.90
CA THR A 128 -18.78 -7.94 -4.38
C THR A 128 -18.48 -7.46 -2.97
N PRO A 129 -18.11 -8.36 -2.05
CA PRO A 129 -17.83 -7.94 -0.69
C PRO A 129 -16.50 -7.23 -0.57
N TYR A 130 -15.81 -6.82 -1.64
CA TYR A 130 -14.47 -6.19 -1.66
C TYR A 130 -14.39 -5.02 -2.66
N PHE A 131 -13.38 -4.16 -2.47
CA PHE A 131 -13.13 -3.03 -3.37
C PHE A 131 -12.65 -3.53 -4.73
N ASP A 132 -13.39 -3.19 -5.77
CA ASP A 132 -13.11 -3.64 -7.14
C ASP A 132 -11.87 -2.97 -7.75
N GLY A 133 -11.43 -1.84 -7.20
CA GLY A 133 -10.35 -1.04 -7.76
C GLY A 133 -10.74 -0.27 -9.02
N GLU A 134 -12.03 -0.19 -9.35
CA GLU A 134 -12.58 0.48 -10.53
C GLU A 134 -13.13 1.87 -10.24
N SER A 135 -13.17 2.28 -8.96
CA SER A 135 -13.55 3.64 -8.60
C SER A 135 -12.70 4.67 -9.34
N ALA A 136 -13.30 5.80 -9.71
CA ALA A 136 -12.57 6.91 -10.34
C ALA A 136 -11.38 7.41 -9.47
N ASN A 137 -11.41 7.14 -8.16
CA ASN A 137 -10.35 7.47 -7.22
C ASN A 137 -9.28 6.37 -7.12
N ALA A 138 -9.58 5.13 -7.50
CA ALA A 138 -8.63 4.02 -7.47
C ALA A 138 -7.39 4.33 -8.32
N LEU A 139 -7.59 4.91 -9.51
CA LEU A 139 -6.49 5.38 -10.38
C LEU A 139 -5.64 6.46 -9.70
N HIS A 140 -6.23 7.34 -8.88
CA HIS A 140 -5.47 8.35 -8.14
C HIS A 140 -4.57 7.71 -7.07
N TYR A 141 -5.05 6.67 -6.38
CA TYR A 141 -4.27 5.91 -5.40
C TYR A 141 -3.20 5.00 -6.03
N MET A 142 -3.39 4.59 -7.28
CA MET A 142 -2.39 3.86 -8.08
C MET A 142 -1.33 4.81 -8.67
N ASP A 143 -1.74 5.98 -9.18
CA ASP A 143 -0.86 6.94 -9.84
C ASP A 143 0.13 7.61 -8.86
N LEU A 144 -0.24 7.81 -7.60
CA LEU A 144 0.71 8.32 -6.58
C LEU A 144 1.94 7.43 -6.40
N ARG A 145 1.84 6.14 -6.75
CA ARG A 145 2.99 5.22 -6.79
C ARG A 145 3.56 5.03 -8.19
N ALA A 146 2.78 5.27 -9.24
CA ALA A 146 3.14 5.10 -10.64
C ALA A 146 3.62 6.37 -11.36
N ASN A 147 3.61 7.53 -10.69
CA ASN A 147 4.06 8.80 -11.24
C ASN A 147 5.42 9.27 -10.68
N PRO A 148 6.54 8.74 -11.20
CA PRO A 148 7.87 9.25 -10.87
C PRO A 148 8.19 10.60 -11.55
N ARG A 149 7.22 11.27 -12.22
CA ARG A 149 7.48 12.47 -13.05
C ARG A 149 6.82 13.77 -12.58
N LEU A 150 5.78 13.74 -11.75
CA LEU A 150 5.21 14.98 -11.19
C LEU A 150 6.08 15.60 -10.08
N GLY A 151 7.14 14.90 -9.63
CA GLY A 151 8.14 15.44 -8.70
C GLY A 151 9.29 16.22 -9.37
N CYS A 152 9.32 16.32 -10.70
CA CYS A 152 10.39 17.04 -11.41
C CYS A 152 9.90 18.12 -12.38
N ASP A 153 8.64 18.07 -12.83
CA ASP A 153 8.07 19.06 -13.73
C ASP A 153 6.70 19.51 -13.21
N ASN A 154 6.68 20.55 -12.37
CA ASN A 154 5.54 21.46 -12.26
C ASN A 154 6.05 22.83 -11.82
N HIS A 155 6.57 23.57 -12.81
CA HIS A 155 6.28 25.00 -12.85
C HIS A 155 4.75 25.15 -12.84
N LEU A 156 4.16 25.34 -11.66
CA LEU A 156 2.86 25.98 -11.57
C LEU A 156 3.03 27.40 -12.15
N PRO A 157 2.28 27.79 -13.20
CA PRO A 157 2.21 29.20 -13.55
C PRO A 157 1.52 29.92 -12.39
N ILE A 158 2.26 30.82 -11.76
CA ILE A 158 1.72 31.80 -10.84
C ILE A 158 0.76 32.67 -11.65
N SER A 159 -0.53 32.60 -11.36
CA SER A 159 -1.53 33.61 -11.73
C SER A 159 -1.86 34.45 -10.53
#